data_AF-A0A7X7E3Q7-F1
#
_entry.id   AF-A0A7X7E3Q7-F1
#
_cell.length_a   1.000
_cell.length_b   1.000
_cell.length_c   1.000
_cell.angle_alpha   90.00
_cell.angle_beta   90.00
_cell.angle_gamma   90.00
#
_symmetry.space_group_name_H-M   'P 1'
#
loop_
_entity.id
_entity.type
_entity.pdbx_description
1 polymer ?
#
loop_
_entity_poly.entity_id
_entity_poly.type
_entity_poly.pdbx_seq_one_letter_code
_entity_poly.pdbx_strand_id
1 'polypeptide(L)'
;MKKLTVLILTILIILSVAVIGFVVLKNSNKRDMAVQQTLPNSDKKESEIDEAITFENEEKPEETISNANQEAPEGTLTFQNPEAPAEEDPTIRTDAICDDIDLDGNLEYVSLDKENERVHVVREKNGEFYSLGTIETDDVIVEYMTNVSFIKVDQSGKKYIFITLDNFIGGVGFLLYGIQGDSVYLIEGDFPSTTGSGTRTLEDKDNDEIYKRVDYTGFNDYQGHVKAVCYKWDGQGFIESDEKMLYSYGEFTYPEKPEDVVECFISASCLGLKNEMDEMAENTKAAEFLLSEYFYVNEYGPQFEVKKAEDEGSSMILIAIPDLDYVQIDKDVYFKVIKVADKWKVESVFLEPLEAVNQ
;
A
#
# COMPACT_ATOMS: atom_id res chain seq x y z
N MET A 1 51.33 7.31 14.49
CA MET A 1 50.63 6.28 13.69
C MET A 1 49.12 6.32 13.86
N LYS A 2 48.54 6.23 15.07
CA LYS A 2 47.06 6.24 15.27
C LYS A 2 46.29 7.44 14.65
N LYS A 3 46.83 8.66 14.71
CA LYS A 3 46.19 9.85 14.13
C LYS A 3 46.14 9.84 12.60
N LEU A 4 47.09 9.16 11.95
CA LEU A 4 47.12 9.04 10.49
C LEU A 4 46.08 8.01 10.00
N THR A 5 45.89 6.94 10.77
CA THR A 5 44.88 5.91 10.47
C THR A 5 43.45 6.45 10.58
N VAL A 6 43.16 7.27 11.61
CA VAL A 6 41.84 7.91 11.76
C VAL A 6 41.56 8.87 10.60
N LEU A 7 42.54 9.70 10.22
CA LEU A 7 42.39 10.64 9.10
C LEU A 7 42.11 9.92 7.77
N ILE A 8 42.81 8.81 7.50
CA ILE A 8 42.60 8.02 6.28
C ILE A 8 41.20 7.39 6.27
N LEU A 9 40.72 6.89 7.42
CA LEU A 9 39.39 6.30 7.52
C LEU A 9 38.28 7.35 7.30
N THR A 10 38.44 8.55 7.86
CA THR A 10 37.48 9.65 7.66
C THR A 10 37.44 10.11 6.21
N ILE A 11 38.59 10.19 5.53
CA ILE A 11 38.65 10.53 4.10
C ILE A 11 37.99 9.46 3.24
N LEU A 12 38.15 8.18 3.56
CA LEU A 12 37.50 7.07 2.85
C LEU A 12 35.97 7.10 3.01
N ILE A 13 35.47 7.42 4.21
CA ILE A 13 34.03 7.56 4.46
C ILE A 13 33.45 8.73 3.65
N ILE A 14 34.12 9.90 3.68
CA ILE A 14 33.67 11.07 2.91
C ILE A 14 33.67 10.79 1.40
N LEU A 15 34.70 10.10 0.89
CA LEU A 15 34.75 9.70 -0.52
C LEU A 15 33.65 8.69 -0.88
N SER A 16 33.32 7.75 0.00
CA SER A 16 32.23 6.78 -0.24
C SER A 16 30.86 7.45 -0.32
N VAL A 17 30.58 8.41 0.58
CA VAL A 17 29.33 9.18 0.58
C VAL A 17 29.23 10.07 -0.67
N ALA A 18 30.35 10.68 -1.09
CA ALA A 18 30.39 11.49 -2.31
C ALA A 18 30.19 10.66 -3.59
N VAL A 19 30.72 9.43 -3.66
CA VAL A 19 30.51 8.53 -4.80
C VAL A 19 29.07 8.03 -4.86
N ILE A 20 28.47 7.67 -3.72
CA ILE A 20 27.05 7.27 -3.65
C ILE A 20 26.16 8.45 -4.06
N GLY A 21 26.40 9.65 -3.51
CA GLY A 21 25.66 10.86 -3.88
C GLY A 21 25.78 11.22 -5.36
N PHE A 22 26.96 11.03 -5.97
CA PHE A 22 27.17 11.28 -7.39
C PHE A 22 26.51 10.23 -8.29
N VAL A 23 26.45 8.96 -7.88
CA VAL A 23 25.71 7.90 -8.58
C VAL A 23 24.21 8.13 -8.51
N VAL A 24 23.70 8.54 -7.33
CA VAL A 24 22.29 8.93 -7.14
C VAL A 24 21.93 10.16 -7.99
N LEU A 25 22.78 11.21 -8.02
CA LEU A 25 22.53 12.38 -8.87
C LEU A 25 22.57 12.05 -10.36
N LYS A 26 23.49 11.19 -10.80
CA LYS A 26 23.63 10.82 -12.21
C LYS A 26 22.48 9.92 -12.70
N ASN A 27 21.89 9.13 -11.81
CA ASN A 27 20.67 8.37 -12.10
C ASN A 27 19.40 9.22 -12.02
N SER A 28 19.33 10.24 -11.15
CA SER A 28 18.18 11.18 -11.10
C SER A 28 18.03 12.00 -12.39
N ASN A 29 19.13 12.53 -12.93
CA ASN A 29 19.10 13.31 -14.18
C ASN A 29 18.76 12.49 -15.45
N LYS A 30 18.72 11.15 -15.36
CA LYS A 30 18.21 10.28 -16.44
C LYS A 30 16.74 9.89 -16.26
N ARG A 31 16.16 10.08 -15.07
CA ARG A 31 14.76 9.79 -14.75
C ARG A 31 13.85 11.02 -14.76
N ASP A 32 14.40 12.23 -14.81
CA ASP A 32 13.61 13.48 -14.92
C ASP A 32 12.88 13.70 -16.26
N MET A 33 12.71 12.65 -17.07
CA MET A 33 11.79 12.62 -18.21
C MET A 33 10.69 11.55 -18.10
N ALA A 34 10.62 10.82 -16.98
CA ALA A 34 9.53 9.90 -16.68
C ALA A 34 8.73 10.43 -15.47
N VAL A 35 7.71 11.23 -15.79
CA VAL A 35 6.47 11.45 -15.03
C VAL A 35 6.62 11.79 -13.54
N GLN A 36 6.64 13.09 -13.23
CA GLN A 36 6.08 13.57 -11.97
C GLN A 36 4.57 13.32 -11.98
N GLN A 37 4.11 12.27 -11.29
CA GLN A 37 2.71 12.20 -10.86
C GLN A 37 2.57 13.00 -9.57
N THR A 38 2.17 14.26 -9.71
CA THR A 38 1.51 15.00 -8.63
C THR A 38 0.05 14.52 -8.58
N LEU A 39 -0.35 13.90 -7.47
CA LEU A 39 -1.77 13.83 -7.09
C LEU A 39 -2.37 15.24 -7.09
N PRO A 40 -3.58 15.47 -7.64
CA PRO A 40 -4.16 16.79 -7.70
C PRO A 40 -4.51 17.30 -6.29
N ASN A 41 -4.03 18.50 -6.04
CA ASN A 41 -4.34 19.34 -4.89
C ASN A 41 -5.86 19.49 -4.73
N SER A 42 -6.40 19.05 -3.59
CA SER A 42 -7.82 19.10 -3.27
C SER A 42 -8.24 20.50 -2.81
N ASP A 43 -8.67 21.34 -3.76
CA ASP A 43 -9.51 22.49 -3.45
C ASP A 43 -10.89 22.31 -4.13
N LYS A 44 -11.87 21.99 -3.28
CA LYS A 44 -13.33 22.12 -3.42
C LYS A 44 -13.90 22.30 -4.84
N LYS A 45 -14.55 21.24 -5.32
CA LYS A 45 -15.94 21.33 -5.79
C LYS A 45 -16.62 19.97 -5.70
N GLU A 46 -17.71 19.91 -4.92
CA GLU A 46 -18.66 18.82 -4.90
C GLU A 46 -19.12 18.48 -6.33
N SER A 47 -18.90 17.22 -6.74
CA SER A 47 -19.76 16.55 -7.71
C SER A 47 -19.91 15.10 -7.26
N GLU A 48 -21.13 14.74 -6.93
CA GLU A 48 -21.60 13.40 -6.59
C GLU A 48 -21.13 12.37 -7.63
N ILE A 49 -20.42 11.33 -7.17
CA ILE A 49 -20.34 10.04 -7.84
C ILE A 49 -20.63 9.00 -6.75
N ASP A 50 -21.93 8.68 -6.60
CA ASP A 50 -22.39 7.51 -5.88
C ASP A 50 -22.21 6.29 -6.79
N GLU A 51 -21.10 5.56 -6.62
CA GLU A 51 -21.10 4.11 -6.86
C GLU A 51 -20.71 3.42 -5.56
N ALA A 52 -21.75 3.08 -4.79
CA ALA A 52 -21.63 2.21 -3.64
C ALA A 52 -21.09 0.85 -4.09
N ILE A 53 -19.84 0.57 -3.70
CA ILE A 53 -19.25 -0.77 -3.77
C ILE A 53 -20.04 -1.65 -2.81
N THR A 54 -20.95 -2.46 -3.36
CA THR A 54 -21.73 -3.42 -2.59
C THR A 54 -21.07 -4.79 -2.67
N PHE A 55 -20.51 -5.24 -1.55
CA PHE A 55 -20.29 -6.66 -1.32
C PHE A 55 -21.61 -7.24 -0.84
N GLU A 56 -22.02 -8.41 -1.35
CA GLU A 56 -23.31 -9.02 -0.99
C GLU A 56 -23.44 -9.14 0.54
N ASN A 57 -24.44 -8.46 1.11
CA ASN A 57 -24.74 -8.44 2.54
C ASN A 57 -26.03 -9.22 2.82
N GLU A 58 -26.02 -10.06 3.85
CA GLU A 58 -27.24 -10.59 4.46
C GLU A 58 -27.96 -9.46 5.22
N GLU A 59 -29.24 -9.24 4.91
CA GLU A 59 -30.08 -8.19 5.51
C GLU A 59 -30.23 -8.32 7.04
N LYS A 60 -30.01 -7.21 7.78
CA LYS A 60 -30.65 -6.94 9.08
C LYS A 60 -30.57 -5.46 9.50
N PRO A 61 -31.35 -5.01 10.51
CA PRO A 61 -32.16 -3.80 10.43
C PRO A 61 -31.51 -2.57 11.10
N GLU A 62 -31.95 -1.40 10.63
CA GLU A 62 -31.57 -0.08 11.13
C GLU A 62 -31.90 0.10 12.62
N GLU A 63 -30.87 0.38 13.44
CA GLU A 63 -31.00 1.13 14.69
C GLU A 63 -30.11 2.37 14.62
N THR A 64 -30.71 3.54 14.84
CA THR A 64 -30.03 4.83 14.90
C THR A 64 -29.43 5.01 16.29
N ILE A 65 -28.09 5.03 16.40
CA ILE A 65 -27.38 5.45 17.61
C ILE A 65 -26.32 6.48 17.24
N SER A 66 -26.27 7.58 18.00
CA SER A 66 -25.42 8.74 17.77
C SER A 66 -23.98 8.50 18.23
N ASN A 67 -23.02 8.61 17.31
CA ASN A 67 -21.59 8.71 17.62
C ASN A 67 -21.24 10.10 18.15
N ALA A 68 -20.63 10.16 19.33
CA ALA A 68 -19.95 11.35 19.82
C ALA A 68 -18.59 10.93 20.36
N ASN A 69 -17.53 11.13 19.56
CA ASN A 69 -16.19 11.27 20.09
C ASN A 69 -16.21 12.48 21.03
N GLN A 70 -15.96 12.27 22.32
CA GLN A 70 -15.88 13.36 23.28
C GLN A 70 -14.48 13.94 23.25
N GLU A 71 -14.39 15.26 23.06
CA GLU A 71 -13.15 15.99 23.27
C GLU A 71 -12.87 16.09 24.78
N ALA A 72 -11.62 15.86 25.17
CA ALA A 72 -11.20 15.99 26.56
C ALA A 72 -11.37 17.46 27.05
N PRO A 73 -11.59 17.69 28.36
CA PRO A 73 -11.64 19.03 28.92
C PRO A 73 -10.29 19.76 28.75
N GLU A 74 -10.32 21.02 28.31
CA GLU A 74 -9.13 21.87 28.12
C GLU A 74 -8.30 22.00 29.42
N GLY A 75 -7.03 21.59 29.41
CA GLY A 75 -6.11 21.74 30.54
C GLY A 75 -4.81 20.93 30.42
N THR A 76 -3.86 21.18 31.32
CA THR A 76 -2.62 20.41 31.46
C THR A 76 -2.78 19.38 32.58
N LEU A 77 -2.71 18.09 32.26
CA LEU A 77 -2.76 17.00 33.23
C LEU A 77 -1.34 16.57 33.60
N THR A 78 -1.04 16.57 34.90
CA THR A 78 0.26 16.16 35.47
C THR A 78 0.17 14.74 36.01
N PHE A 79 1.16 13.90 35.73
CA PHE A 79 1.15 12.49 36.10
C PHE A 79 1.83 12.23 37.44
N GLN A 80 1.26 11.32 38.24
CA GLN A 80 1.96 10.73 39.37
C GLN A 80 2.38 9.31 38.99
N ASN A 81 3.67 9.12 38.69
CA ASN A 81 4.26 7.81 38.54
C ASN A 81 4.87 7.38 39.89
N PRO A 82 4.35 6.34 40.57
CA PRO A 82 4.89 5.95 41.87
C PRO A 82 6.26 5.24 41.82
N GLU A 83 6.79 4.82 40.66
CA GLU A 83 8.03 4.00 40.63
C GLU A 83 9.06 4.26 39.50
N ALA A 84 8.93 5.29 38.64
CA ALA A 84 9.98 5.60 37.64
C ALA A 84 10.98 6.69 38.12
N PRO A 85 12.29 6.57 37.79
CA PRO A 85 13.23 7.67 37.97
C PRO A 85 12.79 8.88 37.13
N ALA A 86 12.92 10.07 37.71
CA ALA A 86 12.44 11.33 37.16
C ALA A 86 13.10 11.67 35.82
N GLU A 87 12.48 11.24 34.72
CA GLU A 87 12.67 11.83 33.40
C GLU A 87 11.28 12.12 32.79
N GLU A 88 11.11 13.41 32.51
CA GLU A 88 10.03 14.14 31.81
C GLU A 88 8.58 13.87 32.22
N ASP A 89 7.97 14.91 32.81
CA ASP A 89 6.54 15.06 33.06
C ASP A 89 5.79 14.85 31.74
N PRO A 90 5.04 13.74 31.55
CA PRO A 90 4.29 13.58 30.32
C PRO A 90 3.27 14.72 30.32
N THR A 91 3.34 15.61 29.35
CA THR A 91 2.39 16.70 29.26
C THR A 91 1.33 16.23 28.27
N ILE A 92 0.13 15.87 28.72
CA ILE A 92 -0.97 15.57 27.79
C ILE A 92 -1.26 16.88 27.02
N ARG A 93 -0.98 16.88 25.72
CA ARG A 93 -1.45 17.95 24.82
C ARG A 93 -2.96 17.84 24.71
N THR A 94 -3.65 18.98 24.56
CA THR A 94 -5.12 19.15 24.50
C THR A 94 -5.84 18.39 23.40
N ASP A 95 -5.14 17.53 22.68
CA ASP A 95 -5.56 16.90 21.43
C ASP A 95 -5.80 15.39 21.66
N ALA A 96 -5.92 14.99 22.93
CA ALA A 96 -6.16 13.60 23.32
C ALA A 96 -7.60 13.18 23.01
N ILE A 97 -7.74 12.01 22.42
CA ILE A 97 -9.03 11.31 22.30
C ILE A 97 -9.25 10.46 23.55
N CYS A 98 -10.50 10.31 24.00
CA CYS A 98 -10.81 9.47 25.15
C CYS A 98 -12.08 8.63 25.01
N ASP A 99 -12.03 7.44 25.62
CA ASP A 99 -13.13 6.46 25.68
C ASP A 99 -12.79 5.32 26.65
N ASP A 100 -13.78 4.51 27.04
CA ASP A 100 -13.57 3.24 27.77
C ASP A 100 -13.39 2.11 26.74
N ILE A 101 -12.14 1.87 26.32
CA ILE A 101 -11.87 1.02 25.15
C ILE A 101 -11.83 -0.47 25.49
N ASP A 102 -11.53 -0.84 26.73
CA ASP A 102 -11.53 -2.23 27.19
C ASP A 102 -12.77 -2.63 28.02
N LEU A 103 -13.70 -1.68 28.22
CA LEU A 103 -14.99 -1.84 28.89
C LEU A 103 -14.87 -2.16 30.39
N ASP A 104 -13.83 -1.63 31.04
CA ASP A 104 -13.59 -1.81 32.47
C ASP A 104 -14.24 -0.72 33.35
N GLY A 105 -14.85 0.29 32.72
CA GLY A 105 -15.52 1.42 33.37
C GLY A 105 -14.61 2.60 33.68
N ASN A 106 -13.32 2.54 33.33
CA ASN A 106 -12.38 3.65 33.40
C ASN A 106 -12.16 4.22 31.99
N LEU A 107 -11.91 5.53 31.91
CA LEU A 107 -11.62 6.16 30.61
C LEU A 107 -10.13 6.06 30.29
N GLU A 108 -9.83 5.68 29.06
CA GLU A 108 -8.53 5.82 28.47
C GLU A 108 -8.41 7.11 27.67
N TYR A 109 -7.26 7.76 27.79
CA TYR A 109 -6.88 8.95 27.06
C TYR A 109 -5.66 8.60 26.21
N VAL A 110 -5.73 8.92 24.92
CA VAL A 110 -4.68 8.64 23.94
C VAL A 110 -4.29 9.93 23.23
N SER A 111 -3.00 10.27 23.27
CA SER A 111 -2.47 11.49 22.65
C SER A 111 -1.27 11.17 21.75
N LEU A 112 -1.29 11.71 20.54
CA LEU A 112 -0.18 11.64 19.60
C LEU A 112 0.75 12.86 19.76
N ASP A 113 1.99 12.59 20.17
CA ASP A 113 3.10 13.54 20.14
C ASP A 113 3.86 13.42 18.83
N LYS A 114 3.46 14.23 17.85
CA LYS A 114 4.08 14.26 16.51
C LYS A 114 5.54 14.74 16.53
N GLU A 115 5.97 15.48 17.54
CA GLU A 115 7.33 16.02 17.58
C GLU A 115 8.35 14.95 17.99
N ASN A 116 7.92 14.02 18.85
CA ASN A 116 8.75 12.92 19.34
C ASN A 116 8.37 11.56 18.75
N GLU A 117 7.36 11.51 17.87
CA GLU A 117 6.82 10.29 17.26
C GLU A 117 6.35 9.26 18.30
N ARG A 118 5.61 9.75 19.30
CA ARG A 118 5.12 8.94 20.43
C ARG A 118 3.61 8.98 20.53
N VAL A 119 3.01 7.87 20.91
CA VAL A 119 1.63 7.84 21.40
C VAL A 119 1.63 7.49 22.88
N HIS A 120 1.07 8.38 23.69
CA HIS A 120 0.90 8.16 25.13
C HIS A 120 -0.50 7.65 25.43
N VAL A 121 -0.59 6.61 26.28
CA VAL A 121 -1.85 5.99 26.68
C VAL A 121 -1.98 6.01 28.20
N VAL A 122 -3.11 6.52 28.67
CA VAL A 122 -3.34 6.84 30.08
C VAL A 122 -4.73 6.40 30.48
N ARG A 123 -4.90 5.87 31.69
CA ARG A 123 -6.19 5.53 32.28
C ARG A 123 -6.54 6.47 33.42
N GLU A 124 -7.78 6.95 33.44
CA GLU A 124 -8.33 7.66 34.59
C GLU A 124 -9.05 6.69 35.53
N LYS A 125 -8.58 6.59 36.77
CA LYS A 125 -9.20 5.75 37.80
C LYS A 125 -9.35 6.56 39.08
N ASN A 126 -10.59 6.69 39.55
CA ASN A 126 -10.93 7.47 40.75
C ASN A 126 -10.45 8.93 40.71
N GLY A 127 -10.43 9.56 39.52
CA GLY A 127 -9.96 10.94 39.33
C GLY A 127 -8.44 11.10 39.31
N GLU A 128 -7.68 9.99 39.26
CA GLU A 128 -6.23 9.98 39.09
C GLU A 128 -5.85 9.36 37.74
N PHE A 129 -4.77 9.86 37.13
CA PHE A 129 -4.29 9.41 35.82
C PHE A 129 -3.09 8.48 35.96
N TYR A 130 -3.17 7.32 35.33
CA TYR A 130 -2.17 6.25 35.37
C TYR A 130 -1.67 5.96 33.96
N SER A 131 -0.36 6.01 33.75
CA SER A 131 0.21 5.64 32.44
C SER A 131 0.04 4.13 32.21
N LEU A 132 -0.57 3.78 31.08
CA LEU A 132 -0.66 2.39 30.59
C LEU A 132 0.50 2.04 29.65
N GLY A 133 1.17 3.05 29.11
CA GLY A 133 2.37 2.90 28.29
C GLY A 133 2.59 4.04 27.30
N THR A 134 3.74 3.97 26.64
CA THR A 134 4.10 4.82 25.50
C THR A 134 4.41 3.91 24.32
N ILE A 135 3.83 4.22 23.17
CA ILE A 135 4.06 3.54 21.90
C ILE A 135 5.04 4.39 21.10
N GLU A 136 6.09 3.76 20.58
CA GLU A 136 7.15 4.36 19.77
C GLU A 136 7.36 3.45 18.53
N THR A 137 7.74 4.02 17.40
CA THR A 137 8.20 3.23 16.23
C THR A 137 9.67 2.86 16.41
N ASP A 138 10.06 1.65 15.97
CA ASP A 138 11.47 1.28 15.90
C ASP A 138 12.11 1.91 14.63
N ASP A 139 13.19 2.65 14.82
CA ASP A 139 13.97 3.55 13.91
C ASP A 139 14.41 3.02 12.50
N VAL A 140 13.88 1.90 12.00
CA VAL A 140 14.47 1.21 10.82
C VAL A 140 13.82 1.59 9.49
N ILE A 141 12.59 2.10 9.49
CA ILE A 141 11.89 2.57 8.29
C ILE A 141 11.30 3.94 8.64
N VAL A 142 11.46 4.92 7.74
CA VAL A 142 11.02 6.30 7.93
C VAL A 142 9.49 6.35 7.90
N GLU A 143 8.86 5.92 9.00
CA GLU A 143 7.42 5.80 9.20
C GLU A 143 6.98 6.85 10.21
N TYR A 144 6.15 7.79 9.76
CA TYR A 144 5.62 8.85 10.61
C TYR A 144 4.24 8.48 11.14
N MET A 145 4.04 8.58 12.45
CA MET A 145 2.71 8.49 13.04
C MET A 145 1.92 9.77 12.71
N THR A 146 0.88 9.64 11.88
CA THR A 146 0.16 10.82 11.36
C THR A 146 -1.18 11.07 12.03
N ASN A 147 -1.81 10.00 12.51
CA ASN A 147 -3.11 10.04 13.16
C ASN A 147 -3.25 8.93 14.21
N VAL A 148 -4.13 9.16 15.20
CA VAL A 148 -4.57 8.17 16.17
C VAL A 148 -6.10 8.20 16.29
N SER A 149 -6.74 7.04 16.34
CA SER A 149 -8.19 6.91 16.55
C SER A 149 -8.55 5.65 17.32
N PHE A 150 -9.79 5.57 17.79
CA PHE A 150 -10.37 4.34 18.30
C PHE A 150 -11.22 3.67 17.24
N ILE A 151 -11.05 2.36 17.04
CA ILE A 151 -11.82 1.57 16.09
C ILE A 151 -12.33 0.28 16.72
N LYS A 152 -13.36 -0.33 16.12
CA LYS A 152 -13.79 -1.69 16.46
C LYS A 152 -13.41 -2.62 15.30
N VAL A 153 -12.98 -3.84 15.63
CA VAL A 153 -12.72 -4.91 14.64
C VAL A 153 -13.70 -6.07 14.78
N ASP A 154 -14.57 -6.03 15.79
CA ASP A 154 -15.67 -6.96 15.99
C ASP A 154 -16.85 -6.34 16.75
N GLN A 155 -17.91 -7.12 16.91
CA GLN A 155 -19.15 -6.73 17.59
C GLN A 155 -19.08 -6.83 19.13
N SER A 156 -17.90 -7.02 19.72
CA SER A 156 -17.77 -7.13 21.19
C SER A 156 -17.99 -5.79 21.91
N GLY A 157 -17.94 -4.69 21.17
CA GLY A 157 -17.98 -3.33 21.69
C GLY A 157 -16.62 -2.82 22.18
N LYS A 158 -15.61 -3.69 22.29
CA LYS A 158 -14.23 -3.29 22.60
C LYS A 158 -13.67 -2.46 21.46
N LYS A 159 -12.87 -1.47 21.82
CA LYS A 159 -12.18 -0.59 20.89
C LYS A 159 -10.67 -0.80 20.98
N TYR A 160 -10.00 -0.41 19.91
CA TYR A 160 -8.57 -0.58 19.72
C TYR A 160 -7.96 0.74 19.31
N ILE A 161 -6.73 0.97 19.74
CA ILE A 161 -5.95 2.14 19.38
C ILE A 161 -5.38 1.89 17.99
N PHE A 162 -5.86 2.63 17.01
CA PHE A 162 -5.38 2.60 15.64
C PHE A 162 -4.47 3.79 15.38
N ILE A 163 -3.26 3.51 14.92
CA ILE A 163 -2.26 4.51 14.57
C ILE A 163 -2.01 4.40 13.07
N THR A 164 -2.22 5.49 12.34
CA THR A 164 -1.88 5.56 10.93
C THR A 164 -0.41 5.91 10.77
N LEU A 165 0.28 5.14 9.93
CA LEU A 165 1.67 5.37 9.54
C LEU A 165 1.71 5.85 8.10
N ASP A 166 2.58 6.81 7.78
CA ASP A 166 2.92 7.11 6.40
C ASP A 166 4.42 7.35 6.20
N ASN A 167 4.84 7.44 4.93
CA ASN A 167 6.17 7.90 4.57
C ASN A 167 6.12 8.89 3.40
N PHE A 168 7.23 9.57 3.15
CA PHE A 168 7.32 10.54 2.06
C PHE A 168 7.37 9.95 0.64
N ILE A 169 7.44 8.63 0.51
CA ILE A 169 7.55 7.92 -0.78
C ILE A 169 6.25 7.20 -1.19
N GLY A 170 5.14 7.46 -0.49
CA GLY A 170 3.80 6.99 -0.86
C GLY A 170 3.37 5.67 -0.19
N GLY A 171 3.99 5.32 0.93
CA GLY A 171 3.59 4.20 1.77
C GLY A 171 2.65 4.65 2.86
N VAL A 172 1.58 3.88 3.05
CA VAL A 172 0.67 4.01 4.17
C VAL A 172 0.56 2.66 4.85
N GLY A 173 0.71 2.65 6.17
CA GLY A 173 0.59 1.47 7.01
C GLY A 173 -0.17 1.79 8.28
N PHE A 174 -0.18 0.84 9.20
CA PHE A 174 -0.82 1.02 10.50
C PHE A 174 -0.18 0.22 11.62
N LEU A 175 -0.45 0.66 12.84
CA LEU A 175 -0.32 -0.14 14.05
C LEU A 175 -1.66 -0.22 14.76
N LEU A 176 -1.97 -1.39 15.31
CA LEU A 176 -3.18 -1.66 16.08
C LEU A 176 -2.79 -2.16 17.46
N TYR A 177 -3.22 -1.45 18.50
CA TYR A 177 -2.95 -1.78 19.88
C TYR A 177 -4.23 -2.06 20.67
N GLY A 178 -4.13 -2.99 21.61
CA GLY A 178 -5.16 -3.27 22.61
C GLY A 178 -4.67 -2.95 24.02
N ILE A 179 -5.59 -3.04 24.98
CA ILE A 179 -5.28 -2.95 26.41
C ILE A 179 -5.60 -4.28 27.08
N GLN A 180 -4.68 -4.71 27.95
CA GLN A 180 -4.85 -5.88 28.78
C GLN A 180 -4.42 -5.56 30.22
N GLY A 181 -5.41 -5.34 31.09
CA GLY A 181 -5.14 -4.88 32.45
C GLY A 181 -4.56 -3.47 32.40
N ASP A 182 -3.41 -3.26 33.02
CA ASP A 182 -2.76 -1.94 33.10
C ASP A 182 -1.63 -1.77 32.07
N SER A 183 -1.78 -2.34 30.87
CA SER A 183 -0.74 -2.29 29.83
C SER A 183 -1.31 -2.28 28.42
N VAL A 184 -0.67 -1.51 27.54
CA VAL A 184 -0.89 -1.54 26.09
C VAL A 184 -0.05 -2.64 25.43
N TYR A 185 -0.57 -3.28 24.40
CA TYR A 185 0.15 -4.30 23.63
C TYR A 185 -0.17 -4.20 22.13
N LEU A 186 0.84 -4.46 21.29
CA LEU A 186 0.67 -4.53 19.85
C LEU A 186 -0.13 -5.77 19.51
N ILE A 187 -1.22 -5.59 18.77
CA ILE A 187 -2.02 -6.67 18.21
C ILE A 187 -1.47 -7.03 16.83
N GLU A 188 -1.37 -6.02 15.97
CA GLU A 188 -0.91 -6.17 14.61
C GLU A 188 -0.34 -4.85 14.13
N GLY A 189 0.64 -4.92 13.23
CA GLY A 189 1.15 -3.77 12.52
C GLY A 189 1.57 -4.22 11.14
N ASP A 190 1.29 -3.42 10.14
CA ASP A 190 1.73 -3.69 8.78
C ASP A 190 2.03 -2.38 8.04
N PHE A 191 3.09 -2.43 7.24
CA PHE A 191 3.56 -1.34 6.42
C PHE A 191 4.11 -1.93 5.12
N PRO A 192 3.92 -1.26 3.96
CA PRO A 192 4.48 -1.73 2.69
C PRO A 192 5.99 -2.06 2.79
N SER A 193 6.43 -3.09 2.06
CA SER A 193 7.79 -3.63 2.06
C SER A 193 8.88 -2.62 1.60
N THR A 194 10.14 -3.08 1.46
CA THR A 194 11.42 -2.40 1.12
C THR A 194 11.39 -1.13 0.25
N THR A 195 10.40 -0.95 -0.60
CA THR A 195 10.25 0.21 -1.50
C THR A 195 9.36 1.30 -0.91
N GLY A 196 8.65 0.98 0.17
CA GLY A 196 7.82 1.85 0.97
C GLY A 196 6.61 2.38 0.22
N SER A 197 6.17 1.77 -0.89
CA SER A 197 5.01 2.20 -1.67
C SER A 197 3.86 1.22 -1.55
N GLY A 198 2.63 1.71 -1.39
CA GLY A 198 1.41 0.91 -1.24
C GLY A 198 0.59 1.32 -0.02
N THR A 199 -0.54 0.65 0.20
CA THR A 199 -1.40 0.96 1.35
C THR A 199 -1.76 -0.31 2.10
N ARG A 200 -1.50 -0.32 3.40
CA ARG A 200 -1.99 -1.29 4.38
C ARG A 200 -2.79 -0.49 5.39
N THR A 201 -4.09 -0.77 5.50
CA THR A 201 -4.97 0.05 6.33
C THR A 201 -6.11 -0.76 6.91
N LEU A 202 -6.87 -0.14 7.81
CA LEU A 202 -8.14 -0.63 8.31
C LEU A 202 -9.24 0.27 7.76
N GLU A 203 -10.28 -0.32 7.16
CA GLU A 203 -11.42 0.39 6.55
C GLU A 203 -12.74 -0.21 7.02
N ASP A 204 -13.69 0.66 7.34
CA ASP A 204 -15.11 0.32 7.47
C ASP A 204 -15.78 0.57 6.10
N LYS A 205 -15.97 -0.51 5.33
CA LYS A 205 -16.50 -0.42 3.95
C LYS A 205 -18.03 -0.44 3.91
N ASP A 206 -18.66 -1.04 4.90
CA ASP A 206 -20.09 -1.24 5.01
C ASP A 206 -20.78 -0.23 5.94
N ASN A 207 -20.01 0.67 6.56
CA ASN A 207 -20.47 1.65 7.55
C ASN A 207 -21.16 0.97 8.75
N ASP A 208 -20.67 -0.20 9.15
CA ASP A 208 -21.16 -0.95 10.32
C ASP A 208 -20.30 -0.70 11.57
N GLU A 209 -19.33 0.22 11.45
CA GLU A 209 -18.31 0.59 12.42
C GLU A 209 -17.33 -0.55 12.75
N ILE A 210 -17.32 -1.63 11.96
CA ILE A 210 -16.40 -2.76 12.10
C ILE A 210 -15.36 -2.70 10.99
N TYR A 211 -14.15 -2.33 11.39
CA TYR A 211 -13.04 -2.18 10.49
C TYR A 211 -12.47 -3.53 10.05
N LYS A 212 -12.22 -3.63 8.75
CA LYS A 212 -11.54 -4.76 8.10
C LYS A 212 -10.17 -4.30 7.64
N ARG A 213 -9.17 -5.19 7.68
CA ARG A 213 -7.87 -4.88 7.07
C ARG A 213 -7.99 -4.96 5.56
N VAL A 214 -7.39 -4.00 4.89
CA VAL A 214 -7.33 -3.95 3.43
C VAL A 214 -5.92 -3.58 3.00
N ASP A 215 -5.38 -4.42 2.12
CA ASP A 215 -4.09 -4.23 1.51
C ASP A 215 -4.28 -3.86 0.04
N TYR A 216 -3.84 -2.66 -0.34
CA TYR A 216 -3.81 -2.21 -1.74
C TYR A 216 -2.39 -2.31 -2.28
N THR A 217 -2.25 -2.99 -3.42
CA THR A 217 -1.00 -3.11 -4.18
C THR A 217 -1.26 -2.65 -5.60
N GLY A 218 -0.69 -1.49 -5.95
CA GLY A 218 -0.76 -0.95 -7.30
C GLY A 218 0.30 -1.59 -8.20
N PHE A 219 -0.12 -2.01 -9.39
CA PHE A 219 0.76 -2.48 -10.44
C PHE A 219 1.12 -1.33 -11.37
N ASN A 220 2.38 -1.29 -11.80
CA ASN A 220 2.87 -0.36 -12.79
C ASN A 220 2.67 -0.94 -14.19
N ASP A 221 1.40 -1.07 -14.59
CA ASP A 221 1.00 -1.54 -15.91
C ASP A 221 0.13 -0.50 -16.63
N TYR A 222 -0.22 -0.80 -17.88
CA TYR A 222 -0.98 0.12 -18.74
C TYR A 222 -2.32 0.56 -18.14
N GLN A 223 -3.04 -0.35 -17.46
CA GLN A 223 -4.35 -0.06 -16.88
C GLN A 223 -4.27 0.53 -15.46
N GLY A 224 -3.07 0.58 -14.86
CA GLY A 224 -2.89 0.97 -13.48
C GLY A 224 -3.68 0.06 -12.54
N HIS A 225 -3.61 -1.25 -12.76
CA HIS A 225 -4.36 -2.21 -11.95
C HIS A 225 -3.98 -2.11 -10.47
N VAL A 226 -4.96 -2.30 -9.59
CA VAL A 226 -4.74 -2.33 -8.13
C VAL A 226 -5.34 -3.61 -7.58
N LYS A 227 -4.49 -4.45 -6.98
CA LYS A 227 -4.94 -5.61 -6.20
C LYS A 227 -5.35 -5.15 -4.81
N ALA A 228 -6.58 -5.43 -4.41
CA ALA A 228 -7.09 -5.19 -3.07
C ALA A 228 -7.38 -6.53 -2.38
N VAL A 229 -6.65 -6.82 -1.30
CA VAL A 229 -6.86 -8.01 -0.47
C VAL A 229 -7.52 -7.58 0.84
N CYS A 230 -8.66 -8.20 1.18
CA CYS A 230 -9.43 -7.86 2.37
C CYS A 230 -9.34 -8.98 3.40
N TYR A 231 -9.14 -8.61 4.66
CA TYR A 231 -9.00 -9.53 5.78
C TYR A 231 -10.05 -9.22 6.86
N LYS A 232 -10.61 -10.28 7.44
CA LYS A 232 -11.60 -10.20 8.52
C LYS A 232 -10.96 -10.65 9.83
N TRP A 233 -11.41 -10.05 10.92
CA TRP A 233 -11.00 -10.44 12.26
C TRP A 233 -11.61 -11.80 12.65
N ASP A 234 -10.79 -12.74 13.13
CA ASP A 234 -11.24 -14.07 13.58
C ASP A 234 -11.32 -14.22 15.10
N GLY A 235 -11.06 -13.14 15.85
CA GLY A 235 -10.95 -13.13 17.30
C GLY A 235 -9.51 -13.18 17.82
N GLN A 236 -8.53 -13.49 16.97
CA GLN A 236 -7.11 -13.53 17.31
C GLN A 236 -6.27 -12.64 16.40
N GLY A 237 -6.64 -12.51 15.13
CA GLY A 237 -5.95 -11.70 14.13
C GLY A 237 -6.78 -11.51 12.87
N PHE A 238 -6.19 -10.83 11.89
CA PHE A 238 -6.79 -10.69 10.56
C PHE A 238 -6.48 -11.90 9.67
N ILE A 239 -7.52 -12.51 9.10
CA ILE A 239 -7.42 -13.62 8.13
C ILE A 239 -7.95 -13.19 6.77
N GLU A 240 -7.28 -13.61 5.70
CA GLU A 240 -7.69 -13.28 4.33
C GLU A 240 -9.11 -13.79 4.08
N SER A 241 -9.94 -12.93 3.50
CA SER A 241 -11.37 -13.19 3.33
C SER A 241 -11.86 -12.96 1.90
N ASP A 242 -11.23 -12.05 1.17
CA ASP A 242 -11.61 -11.71 -0.20
C ASP A 242 -10.44 -11.04 -0.93
N GLU A 243 -10.42 -11.14 -2.26
CA GLU A 243 -9.44 -10.52 -3.14
C GLU A 243 -10.14 -9.99 -4.39
N LYS A 244 -9.82 -8.76 -4.78
CA LYS A 244 -10.35 -8.15 -6.00
C LYS A 244 -9.28 -7.36 -6.77
N MET A 245 -9.47 -7.30 -8.08
CA MET A 245 -8.72 -6.42 -8.98
C MET A 245 -9.55 -5.16 -9.27
N LEU A 246 -8.92 -4.01 -9.11
CA LEU A 246 -9.46 -2.68 -9.33
C LEU A 246 -8.64 -1.94 -10.40
N TYR A 247 -9.15 -0.80 -10.86
CA TYR A 247 -8.47 0.09 -11.79
C TYR A 247 -8.19 1.43 -11.11
N SER A 248 -6.97 1.95 -11.24
CA SER A 248 -6.64 3.31 -10.80
C SER A 248 -7.46 4.38 -11.54
N TYR A 249 -7.93 4.06 -12.74
CA TYR A 249 -8.71 4.96 -13.60
C TYR A 249 -10.20 4.61 -13.70
N GLY A 250 -10.71 3.76 -12.80
CA GLY A 250 -12.13 3.41 -12.69
C GLY A 250 -12.51 2.14 -13.46
N GLU A 251 -12.29 2.11 -14.78
CA GLU A 251 -12.65 0.97 -15.64
C GLU A 251 -11.57 0.64 -16.67
N PHE A 252 -11.68 -0.57 -17.24
CA PHE A 252 -10.82 -1.01 -18.33
C PHE A 252 -10.95 -0.08 -19.55
N THR A 253 -9.81 0.43 -20.03
CA THR A 253 -9.75 1.27 -21.23
C THR A 253 -9.00 0.55 -22.34
N TYR A 254 -9.69 0.28 -23.46
CA TYR A 254 -9.08 -0.43 -24.58
C TYR A 254 -7.92 0.37 -25.21
N PRO A 255 -6.71 -0.22 -25.38
CA PRO A 255 -5.57 0.53 -25.92
C PRO A 255 -5.68 0.86 -27.42
N GLU A 256 -5.17 2.02 -27.83
CA GLU A 256 -5.23 2.49 -29.23
C GLU A 256 -4.08 1.97 -30.11
N LYS A 257 -2.90 1.73 -29.53
CA LYS A 257 -1.70 1.31 -30.24
C LYS A 257 -1.48 -0.20 -30.12
N PRO A 258 -0.91 -0.85 -31.14
CA PRO A 258 -0.66 -2.28 -31.09
C PRO A 258 0.31 -2.69 -29.98
N GLU A 259 1.32 -1.87 -29.69
CA GLU A 259 2.27 -2.10 -28.58
C GLU A 259 1.54 -2.09 -27.23
N ASP A 260 0.71 -1.07 -27.01
CA ASP A 260 -0.10 -0.92 -25.80
C ASP A 260 -1.11 -2.08 -25.64
N VAL A 261 -1.68 -2.59 -26.75
CA VAL A 261 -2.54 -3.79 -26.72
C VAL A 261 -1.77 -5.02 -26.25
N VAL A 262 -0.52 -5.22 -26.70
CA VAL A 262 0.30 -6.35 -26.24
C VAL A 262 0.71 -6.19 -24.79
N GLU A 263 1.09 -4.99 -24.36
CA GLU A 263 1.43 -4.70 -22.96
C GLU A 263 0.25 -4.97 -22.02
N CYS A 264 -0.92 -4.47 -22.39
CA CYS A 264 -2.16 -4.71 -21.66
C CYS A 264 -2.53 -6.21 -21.66
N PHE A 265 -2.39 -6.90 -22.80
CA PHE A 265 -2.67 -8.34 -22.92
C PHE A 265 -1.76 -9.20 -22.04
N ILE A 266 -0.47 -8.91 -21.98
CA ILE A 266 0.48 -9.60 -21.09
C ILE A 266 0.09 -9.36 -19.63
N SER A 267 -0.21 -8.11 -19.27
CA SER A 267 -0.58 -7.74 -17.91
C SER A 267 -1.86 -8.45 -17.47
N ALA A 268 -2.91 -8.41 -18.29
CA ALA A 268 -4.16 -9.13 -18.05
C ALA A 268 -3.94 -10.64 -17.89
N SER A 269 -3.06 -11.25 -18.70
CA SER A 269 -2.73 -12.68 -18.59
C SER A 269 -2.03 -13.02 -17.28
N CYS A 270 -1.02 -12.25 -16.90
CA CYS A 270 -0.28 -12.42 -15.67
C CYS A 270 -1.14 -12.20 -14.41
N LEU A 271 -2.14 -11.33 -14.49
CA LEU A 271 -3.08 -11.01 -13.41
C LEU A 271 -4.36 -11.87 -13.43
N GLY A 272 -4.51 -12.79 -14.39
CA GLY A 272 -5.68 -13.67 -14.48
C GLY A 272 -6.98 -12.98 -14.95
N LEU A 273 -6.88 -11.82 -15.60
CA LEU A 273 -8.00 -11.00 -16.04
C LEU A 273 -8.55 -11.47 -17.40
N LYS A 274 -9.21 -12.63 -17.39
CA LYS A 274 -9.68 -13.29 -18.62
C LYS A 274 -10.58 -12.41 -19.50
N ASN A 275 -11.46 -11.61 -18.89
CA ASN A 275 -12.40 -10.76 -19.64
C ASN A 275 -11.66 -9.74 -20.53
N GLU A 276 -10.57 -9.16 -20.05
CA GLU A 276 -9.73 -8.23 -20.82
C GLU A 276 -8.98 -8.94 -21.94
N MET A 277 -8.46 -10.14 -21.65
CA MET A 277 -7.82 -10.96 -22.69
C MET A 277 -8.80 -11.34 -23.79
N ASP A 278 -10.04 -11.70 -23.45
CA ASP A 278 -11.08 -12.01 -24.42
C ASP A 278 -11.44 -10.79 -25.28
N GLU A 279 -11.41 -9.57 -24.72
CA GLU A 279 -11.65 -8.35 -25.49
C GLU A 279 -10.48 -8.06 -26.46
N MET A 280 -9.24 -8.24 -26.01
CA MET A 280 -8.04 -7.94 -26.79
C MET A 280 -7.64 -9.05 -27.78
N ALA A 281 -8.12 -10.27 -27.59
CA ALA A 281 -7.86 -11.38 -28.51
C ALA A 281 -8.85 -11.39 -29.69
N GLU A 282 -8.37 -11.87 -30.84
CA GLU A 282 -9.23 -12.18 -31.99
C GLU A 282 -9.91 -13.54 -31.84
N ASN A 283 -9.29 -14.46 -31.09
CA ASN A 283 -9.80 -15.82 -30.96
C ASN A 283 -9.43 -16.43 -29.60
N THR A 284 -10.16 -17.48 -29.24
CA THR A 284 -9.99 -18.21 -27.98
C THR A 284 -8.58 -18.76 -27.78
N LYS A 285 -7.90 -19.19 -28.85
CA LYS A 285 -6.53 -19.74 -28.72
C LYS A 285 -5.54 -18.66 -28.27
N ALA A 286 -5.66 -17.44 -28.78
CA ALA A 286 -4.88 -16.32 -28.27
C ALA A 286 -5.27 -16.00 -26.82
N ALA A 287 -6.57 -15.90 -26.53
CA ALA A 287 -7.12 -15.59 -25.20
C ALA A 287 -6.91 -16.68 -24.12
N GLU A 288 -6.39 -17.85 -24.47
CA GLU A 288 -6.08 -18.93 -23.50
C GLU A 288 -4.57 -19.15 -23.36
N PHE A 289 -3.74 -18.37 -24.04
CA PHE A 289 -2.29 -18.48 -23.93
C PHE A 289 -1.83 -17.96 -22.56
N LEU A 290 -1.21 -18.83 -21.75
CA LEU A 290 -0.75 -18.51 -20.40
C LEU A 290 0.61 -17.82 -20.45
N LEU A 291 0.62 -16.49 -20.29
CA LEU A 291 1.86 -15.71 -20.30
C LEU A 291 2.55 -15.68 -18.94
N SER A 292 1.84 -16.03 -17.86
CA SER A 292 2.42 -16.14 -16.50
C SER A 292 3.55 -17.17 -16.39
N GLU A 293 3.67 -18.10 -17.34
CA GLU A 293 4.80 -19.05 -17.42
C GLU A 293 6.08 -18.42 -17.99
N TYR A 294 5.96 -17.26 -18.64
CA TYR A 294 7.02 -16.59 -19.39
C TYR A 294 7.33 -15.19 -18.89
N PHE A 295 6.58 -14.64 -17.95
CA PHE A 295 6.83 -13.32 -17.38
C PHE A 295 6.81 -13.39 -15.86
N TYR A 296 7.87 -12.87 -15.23
CA TYR A 296 7.90 -12.72 -13.78
C TYR A 296 7.10 -11.50 -13.36
N VAL A 297 6.22 -11.73 -12.39
CA VAL A 297 5.39 -10.71 -11.76
C VAL A 297 5.98 -10.42 -10.39
N ASN A 298 6.44 -9.20 -10.18
CA ASN A 298 6.86 -8.74 -8.86
C ASN A 298 5.77 -7.86 -8.21
N GLU A 299 6.10 -7.18 -7.11
CA GLU A 299 5.18 -6.26 -6.42
C GLU A 299 4.71 -5.07 -7.28
N TYR A 300 5.35 -4.81 -8.42
CA TYR A 300 4.98 -3.80 -9.42
C TYR A 300 4.29 -4.36 -10.65
N GLY A 301 4.09 -5.68 -10.72
CA GLY A 301 3.49 -6.34 -11.87
C GLY A 301 4.53 -6.94 -12.82
N PRO A 302 4.09 -7.41 -14.00
CA PRO A 302 4.99 -8.03 -14.97
C PRO A 302 6.00 -7.03 -15.53
N GLN A 303 7.28 -7.41 -15.56
CA GLN A 303 8.36 -6.55 -16.05
C GLN A 303 8.83 -7.00 -17.43
N PHE A 304 8.59 -6.19 -18.46
CA PHE A 304 8.96 -6.47 -19.84
C PHE A 304 9.02 -5.19 -20.68
N GLU A 305 9.58 -5.31 -21.89
CA GLU A 305 9.54 -4.29 -22.93
C GLU A 305 8.90 -4.86 -24.19
N VAL A 306 7.93 -4.15 -24.78
CA VAL A 306 7.37 -4.51 -26.08
C VAL A 306 8.11 -3.77 -27.18
N LYS A 307 8.67 -4.53 -28.13
CA LYS A 307 9.30 -3.99 -29.33
C LYS A 307 8.59 -4.47 -30.58
N LYS A 308 8.73 -3.66 -31.62
CA LYS A 308 8.25 -3.99 -32.94
C LYS A 308 9.29 -4.78 -33.73
N ALA A 309 8.88 -5.94 -34.25
CA ALA A 309 9.69 -6.78 -35.11
C ALA A 309 9.36 -6.54 -36.60
N GLU A 310 8.07 -6.50 -36.96
CA GLU A 310 7.62 -6.32 -38.35
C GLU A 310 6.37 -5.42 -38.46
N ASP A 311 6.20 -4.74 -39.61
CA ASP A 311 5.06 -3.86 -39.91
C ASP A 311 4.51 -4.08 -41.32
N GLU A 312 3.24 -4.46 -41.41
CA GLU A 312 2.50 -4.54 -42.66
C GLU A 312 1.25 -3.63 -42.66
N GLY A 313 1.23 -2.61 -41.78
CA GLY A 313 0.22 -1.57 -41.68
C GLY A 313 -1.10 -2.00 -41.03
N SER A 314 -1.66 -3.15 -41.42
CA SER A 314 -2.87 -3.74 -40.82
C SER A 314 -2.59 -5.00 -40.00
N SER A 315 -1.34 -5.44 -40.01
CA SER A 315 -0.78 -6.55 -39.25
C SER A 315 0.60 -6.15 -38.77
N MET A 316 0.97 -6.48 -37.54
CA MET A 316 2.31 -6.28 -37.01
C MET A 316 2.76 -7.51 -36.24
N ILE A 317 4.08 -7.72 -36.21
CA ILE A 317 4.70 -8.67 -35.28
C ILE A 317 5.43 -7.86 -34.22
N LEU A 318 5.08 -8.12 -32.97
CA LEU A 318 5.68 -7.53 -31.78
C LEU A 318 6.38 -8.63 -30.98
N ILE A 319 7.48 -8.27 -30.33
CA ILE A 319 8.23 -9.13 -29.41
C ILE A 319 8.12 -8.53 -28.01
N ALA A 320 7.82 -9.35 -27.02
CA ALA A 320 7.89 -8.96 -25.62
C ALA A 320 9.16 -9.54 -25.00
N ILE A 321 10.02 -8.66 -24.52
CA ILE A 321 11.32 -8.99 -23.95
C ILE A 321 11.18 -8.90 -22.43
N PRO A 322 11.22 -10.01 -21.69
CA PRO A 322 11.15 -10.01 -20.24
C PRO A 322 12.39 -9.35 -19.64
N ASP A 323 12.26 -8.71 -18.48
CA ASP A 323 13.42 -8.24 -17.73
C ASP A 323 14.21 -9.44 -17.19
N LEU A 324 15.43 -9.62 -17.71
CA LEU A 324 16.27 -10.81 -17.51
C LEU A 324 16.86 -10.94 -16.09
N ASP A 325 16.75 -9.89 -15.27
CA ASP A 325 17.28 -9.92 -13.90
C ASP A 325 16.59 -10.98 -13.02
N TYR A 326 15.41 -11.48 -13.43
CA TYR A 326 14.60 -12.39 -12.61
C TYR A 326 14.19 -13.71 -13.29
N VAL A 327 14.36 -13.87 -14.60
CA VAL A 327 13.94 -15.10 -15.31
C VAL A 327 14.94 -15.56 -16.36
N GLN A 328 15.35 -16.84 -16.28
CA GLN A 328 15.98 -17.53 -17.39
C GLN A 328 14.89 -18.13 -18.29
N ILE A 329 14.45 -17.35 -19.26
CA ILE A 329 13.57 -17.85 -20.32
C ILE A 329 14.48 -18.12 -21.52
N ASP A 330 14.35 -19.30 -22.13
CA ASP A 330 15.13 -19.71 -23.30
C ASP A 330 14.42 -19.42 -24.63
N LYS A 331 13.30 -18.68 -24.56
CA LYS A 331 12.45 -18.33 -25.68
C LYS A 331 12.02 -16.88 -25.65
N ASP A 332 11.96 -16.28 -26.82
CA ASP A 332 11.35 -14.98 -27.05
C ASP A 332 9.84 -15.16 -27.31
N VAL A 333 9.02 -14.26 -26.76
CA VAL A 333 7.56 -14.30 -26.91
C VAL A 333 7.13 -13.30 -27.97
N TYR A 334 6.52 -13.80 -29.04
CA TYR A 334 6.05 -12.99 -30.16
C TYR A 334 4.52 -12.94 -30.22
N PHE A 335 4.04 -11.79 -30.68
CA PHE A 335 2.63 -11.48 -30.83
C PHE A 335 2.40 -11.05 -32.27
N LYS A 336 1.49 -11.74 -32.97
CA LYS A 336 0.91 -11.22 -34.19
C LYS A 336 -0.36 -10.46 -33.83
N VAL A 337 -0.37 -9.17 -34.14
CA VAL A 337 -1.50 -8.29 -33.92
C VAL A 337 -2.08 -7.81 -35.24
N ILE A 338 -3.40 -7.76 -35.35
CA ILE A 338 -4.12 -7.37 -36.55
C ILE A 338 -5.15 -6.30 -36.24
N LYS A 339 -5.51 -5.48 -37.22
CA LYS A 339 -6.56 -4.46 -37.05
C LYS A 339 -7.92 -4.99 -37.48
N VAL A 340 -8.87 -5.06 -36.55
CA VAL A 340 -10.25 -5.55 -36.74
C VAL A 340 -11.23 -4.49 -36.25
N ALA A 341 -12.10 -4.00 -37.16
CA ALA A 341 -13.10 -2.97 -36.85
C ALA A 341 -12.51 -1.77 -36.07
N ASP A 342 -11.37 -1.27 -36.56
CA ASP A 342 -10.57 -0.18 -35.99
C ASP A 342 -9.88 -0.43 -34.64
N LYS A 343 -10.01 -1.61 -34.04
CA LYS A 343 -9.25 -2.05 -32.86
C LYS A 343 -8.09 -2.97 -33.25
N TRP A 344 -6.94 -2.84 -32.59
CA TRP A 344 -5.87 -3.84 -32.69
C TRP A 344 -6.20 -5.03 -31.81
N LYS A 345 -6.04 -6.25 -32.33
CA LYS A 345 -6.30 -7.50 -31.60
C LYS A 345 -5.14 -8.47 -31.74
N VAL A 346 -4.89 -9.24 -30.69
CA VAL A 346 -3.93 -10.35 -30.69
C VAL A 346 -4.54 -11.52 -31.47
N GLU A 347 -3.98 -11.81 -32.64
CA GLU A 347 -4.38 -12.96 -33.46
C GLU A 347 -3.73 -14.26 -32.96
N SER A 348 -2.44 -14.18 -32.60
CA SER A 348 -1.69 -15.34 -32.13
C SER A 348 -0.48 -14.94 -31.28
N VAL A 349 -0.19 -15.78 -30.31
CA VAL A 349 1.06 -15.78 -29.55
C VAL A 349 1.89 -16.98 -29.98
N PHE A 350 3.18 -16.80 -30.21
CA PHE A 350 4.11 -17.87 -30.55
C PHE A 350 5.48 -17.62 -29.93
N LEU A 351 6.23 -18.70 -29.75
CA LEU A 351 7.54 -18.69 -29.11
C LEU A 351 8.59 -19.05 -30.15
N GLU A 352 9.68 -18.29 -30.20
CA GLU A 352 10.88 -18.69 -30.93
C GLU A 352 12.01 -18.97 -29.94
N PRO A 353 12.91 -19.92 -30.22
CA PRO A 353 14.12 -20.07 -29.42
C PRO A 353 14.83 -18.73 -29.38
N LEU A 354 15.38 -18.34 -28.22
CA LEU A 354 16.27 -17.19 -28.16
C LEU A 354 17.33 -17.38 -29.24
N GLU A 355 17.27 -16.58 -30.30
CA GLU A 355 18.43 -16.48 -31.18
C GLU A 355 19.58 -16.09 -30.26
N ALA A 356 20.75 -16.71 -30.44
CA ALA A 356 21.95 -16.22 -29.77
C ALA A 356 22.24 -14.82 -30.34
N VAL A 357 21.49 -13.81 -29.91
CA VAL A 357 21.69 -12.42 -30.26
C VAL A 357 23.04 -12.08 -29.69
N ASN A 358 23.97 -11.92 -30.63
CA ASN A 358 25.42 -12.00 -30.46
C ASN A 358 25.99 -11.33 -29.21
N GLN A 359 27.06 -11.96 -28.71
CA GLN A 359 28.17 -11.38 -27.95
C GLN A 359 28.55 -9.95 -28.36
#